data_AF-A0A5P1DAG1-F1
#
_entry.id   AF-A0A5P1DAG1-F1
#
_cell.length_a   1.000
_cell.length_b   1.000
_cell.length_c   1.000
_cell.angle_alpha   90.00
_cell.angle_beta   90.00
_cell.angle_gamma   90.00
#
_symmetry.space_group_name_H-M   'P 1'
#
loop_
_entity.id
_entity.type
_entity.pdbx_description
1 polymer ?
#
loop_
_entity_poly.entity_id
_entity_poly.type
_entity_poly.pdbx_seq_one_letter_code
_entity_poly.pdbx_strand_id
1 'polypeptide(L)'
;MTDQAKNNAQPVFDAVVVGDAQRLLRALRGLAKALPEVFIRVTGQLLSTKQYETVSAVCFGSGVISDFYHADGKVFGAVYTDTYLLIRQAGPVGVGMAYEEVRKLVLEARAEYDETVLKKALQLKESLEELDRLLNGHSFADCKLASIAHADLYKGHALLVAALNPVAR
;
A
#
# COMPACT_ATOMS: atom_id res chain seq x y z
N MET A 1 0.58 4.69 15.09
CA MET A 1 0.89 3.35 14.51
C MET A 1 0.90 2.33 15.62
N THR A 2 0.28 1.17 15.41
CA THR A 2 0.43 0.01 16.32
C THR A 2 1.85 -0.55 16.22
N ASP A 3 2.35 -1.19 17.28
CA ASP A 3 3.70 -1.79 17.27
C ASP A 3 3.85 -2.87 16.20
N GLN A 4 2.75 -3.56 15.85
CA GLN A 4 2.70 -4.53 14.77
C GLN A 4 2.92 -3.91 13.39
N ALA A 5 2.38 -2.71 13.13
CA ALA A 5 2.60 -2.01 11.86
C ALA A 5 4.05 -1.56 11.67
N LYS A 6 4.70 -1.14 12.76
CA LYS A 6 6.14 -0.82 12.76
C LYS A 6 6.98 -2.07 12.50
N ASN A 7 6.71 -3.15 13.22
CA ASN A 7 7.46 -4.41 13.07
C ASN A 7 7.35 -4.99 11.66
N ASN A 8 6.19 -4.87 11.02
CA ASN A 8 5.98 -5.37 9.65
C ASN A 8 6.61 -4.47 8.57
N ALA A 9 6.76 -3.17 8.81
CA ALA A 9 7.43 -2.24 7.89
C ALA A 9 8.96 -2.24 8.04
N GLN A 10 9.47 -2.64 9.21
CA GLN A 10 10.90 -2.67 9.52
C GLN A 10 11.77 -3.37 8.45
N PRO A 11 11.38 -4.52 7.87
CA PRO A 11 12.19 -5.17 6.83
C PRO A 11 12.39 -4.33 5.56
N VAL A 12 11.43 -3.45 5.24
CA VAL A 12 11.55 -2.51 4.11
C VAL A 12 12.58 -1.43 4.45
N PHE A 13 12.51 -0.87 5.66
CA PHE A 13 13.48 0.10 6.15
C PHE A 13 14.89 -0.50 6.18
N ASP A 14 15.06 -1.68 6.76
CA ASP A 14 16.36 -2.36 6.84
C ASP A 14 16.96 -2.62 5.45
N ALA A 15 16.12 -2.98 4.47
CA ALA A 15 16.58 -3.19 3.10
C ALA A 15 17.14 -1.90 2.47
N VAL A 16 16.48 -0.75 2.69
CA VAL A 16 16.95 0.55 2.21
C VAL A 16 18.24 0.98 2.95
N VAL A 17 18.31 0.76 4.26
CA VAL A 17 19.49 1.09 5.08
C VAL A 17 20.72 0.29 4.63
N VAL A 18 20.55 -0.99 4.30
CA VAL A 18 21.64 -1.87 3.86
C VAL A 18 21.90 -1.77 2.35
N GLY A 19 20.97 -1.22 1.58
CA GLY A 19 21.12 -1.06 0.12
C GLY A 19 20.79 -2.32 -0.69
N ASP A 20 19.89 -3.18 -0.20
CA ASP A 20 19.61 -4.50 -0.79
C ASP A 20 18.29 -4.52 -1.58
N ALA A 21 18.41 -4.49 -2.91
CA ALA A 21 17.29 -4.51 -3.84
C ALA A 21 16.41 -5.77 -3.74
N GLN A 22 17.02 -6.95 -3.59
CA GLN A 22 16.27 -8.20 -3.51
C GLN A 22 15.50 -8.30 -2.20
N ARG A 23 16.12 -7.87 -1.10
CA ARG A 23 15.47 -7.80 0.20
C ARG A 23 14.35 -6.77 0.21
N LEU A 24 14.54 -5.62 -0.45
CA LEU A 24 13.50 -4.59 -0.58
C LEU A 24 12.27 -5.14 -1.29
N LEU A 25 12.45 -5.75 -2.46
CA LEU A 25 11.34 -6.31 -3.24
C LEU A 25 10.59 -7.40 -2.46
N ARG A 26 11.32 -8.31 -1.79
CA ARG A 26 10.72 -9.35 -0.94
C ARG A 26 9.94 -8.75 0.23
N ALA A 27 10.50 -7.74 0.90
CA ALA A 27 9.87 -7.06 2.02
C ALA A 27 8.59 -6.34 1.58
N LEU A 28 8.60 -5.65 0.43
CA LEU A 28 7.43 -5.00 -0.15
C LEU A 28 6.30 -5.99 -0.46
N ARG A 29 6.62 -7.13 -1.08
CA ARG A 29 5.65 -8.21 -1.34
C ARG A 29 5.06 -8.79 -0.05
N GLY A 30 5.89 -8.96 0.99
CA GLY A 30 5.44 -9.41 2.31
C GLY A 30 4.50 -8.40 2.97
N LEU A 31 4.87 -7.12 2.92
CA LEU A 31 4.09 -6.02 3.49
C LEU A 31 2.73 -5.86 2.80
N ALA A 32 2.70 -5.97 1.47
CA ALA A 32 1.47 -5.92 0.68
C ALA A 32 0.44 -6.99 1.10
N LYS A 33 0.92 -8.18 1.51
CA LYS A 33 0.05 -9.27 1.98
C LYS A 33 -0.39 -9.09 3.43
N ALA A 34 0.52 -8.62 4.30
CA ALA A 34 0.26 -8.54 5.73
C ALA A 34 -0.54 -7.28 6.12
N LEU A 35 -0.18 -6.12 5.57
CA LEU A 35 -0.75 -4.82 5.91
C LEU A 35 -0.83 -3.92 4.67
N PRO A 36 -1.88 -4.07 3.84
CA PRO A 36 -2.06 -3.28 2.62
C PRO A 36 -2.03 -1.76 2.83
N GLU A 37 -2.64 -1.26 3.90
CA GLU A 37 -2.65 0.18 4.23
C GLU A 37 -1.23 0.73 4.47
N VAL A 38 -0.37 -0.07 5.12
CA VAL A 38 1.02 0.29 5.41
C VAL A 38 1.84 0.18 4.13
N PHE A 39 1.59 -0.84 3.31
CA PHE A 39 2.22 -1.00 2.00
C PHE A 39 2.00 0.23 1.11
N ILE A 40 0.76 0.72 0.98
CA ILE A 40 0.45 1.90 0.16
C ILE A 40 1.16 3.15 0.69
N ARG A 41 1.16 3.35 2.01
CA ARG A 41 1.86 4.48 2.64
C ARG A 41 3.37 4.42 2.41
N VAL A 42 4.01 3.29 2.73
CA VAL A 42 5.46 3.08 2.62
C VAL A 42 5.92 3.24 1.17
N THR A 43 5.22 2.63 0.21
CA THR A 43 5.52 2.80 -1.21
C THR A 43 5.32 4.24 -1.68
N GLY A 44 4.35 4.97 -1.10
CA GLY A 44 4.16 6.40 -1.35
C GLY A 44 5.34 7.24 -0.85
N GLN A 45 5.84 6.95 0.35
CA GLN A 45 7.01 7.62 0.91
C GLN A 45 8.30 7.30 0.14
N LEU A 46 8.47 6.07 -0.34
CA LEU A 46 9.62 5.66 -1.17
C LEU A 46 9.62 6.34 -2.56
N LEU A 47 8.44 6.66 -3.11
CA LEU A 47 8.31 7.36 -4.39
C LEU A 47 8.27 8.89 -4.24
N SER A 48 8.10 9.40 -3.02
CA SER A 48 8.00 10.84 -2.77
C SER A 48 9.25 11.57 -3.26
N THR A 49 9.03 12.68 -3.96
CA THR A 49 10.10 13.63 -4.33
C THR A 49 10.26 14.75 -3.30
N LYS A 50 9.43 14.75 -2.25
CA LYS A 50 9.47 15.75 -1.18
C LYS A 50 10.27 15.21 0.00
N GLN A 51 11.29 15.95 0.40
CA GLN A 51 12.01 15.76 1.65
C GLN A 51 11.68 16.91 2.61
N TYR A 52 11.27 16.57 3.83
CA TYR A 52 11.13 17.54 4.92
C TYR A 52 12.37 17.44 5.81
N GLU A 53 13.13 18.51 5.91
CA GLU A 53 14.35 18.55 6.74
C GLU A 53 14.03 18.67 8.23
N THR A 54 12.90 19.30 8.56
CA THR A 54 12.45 19.47 9.94
C THR A 54 11.00 19.04 10.10
N VAL A 55 10.71 18.40 11.22
CA VAL A 55 9.35 17.95 11.58
C VAL A 55 9.07 18.26 13.04
N SER A 56 7.81 18.56 13.36
CA SER A 56 7.41 18.72 14.76
C SER A 56 7.44 17.38 15.48
N ALA A 57 7.95 17.38 16.71
CA ALA A 57 7.92 16.24 17.64
C ALA A 57 6.47 15.75 17.90
N VAL A 58 5.48 16.65 17.78
CA VAL A 58 4.05 16.32 17.96
C VAL A 58 3.52 15.43 16.82
N CYS A 59 4.19 15.43 15.65
CA CYS A 59 3.79 14.59 14.52
C CYS A 59 4.24 13.12 14.68
N PHE A 60 5.08 12.78 15.66
CA PHE A 60 5.54 11.40 15.87
C PHE A 60 4.38 10.51 16.35
N GLY A 61 4.21 9.36 15.70
CA GLY A 61 3.13 8.41 15.99
C GLY A 61 1.90 8.53 15.09
N SER A 62 1.75 9.66 14.39
CA SER A 62 0.64 9.92 13.43
C SER A 62 0.79 9.21 12.08
N GLY A 63 1.98 8.68 11.76
CA GLY A 63 2.26 8.06 10.46
C GLY A 63 2.45 9.05 9.31
N VAL A 64 2.44 10.36 9.60
CA VAL A 64 2.66 11.43 8.61
C VAL A 64 4.15 11.65 8.34
N ILE A 65 5.01 11.29 9.30
CA ILE A 65 6.46 11.40 9.17
C ILE A 65 6.99 10.28 8.27
N SER A 66 7.86 10.63 7.33
CA SER A 66 8.50 9.68 6.42
C SER A 66 9.53 8.85 7.17
N ASP A 67 9.50 7.52 6.99
CA ASP A 67 10.57 6.63 7.46
C ASP A 67 11.79 6.67 6.53
N PHE A 68 11.71 7.41 5.41
CA PHE A 68 12.76 7.51 4.39
C PHE A 68 13.23 8.95 4.21
N TYR A 69 14.54 9.10 3.96
CA TYR A 69 15.20 10.36 3.69
C TYR A 69 15.71 10.37 2.24
N HIS A 70 15.36 11.40 1.48
CA HIS A 70 15.74 11.54 0.06
C HIS A 70 16.82 12.61 -0.10
N ALA A 71 17.97 12.22 -0.65
CA ALA A 71 19.07 13.14 -0.98
C ALA A 71 19.95 12.57 -2.08
N ASP A 72 20.54 13.44 -2.90
CA ASP A 72 21.56 13.10 -3.90
C ASP A 72 21.16 11.96 -4.86
N GLY A 73 19.87 11.92 -5.27
CA GLY A 73 19.34 10.88 -6.14
C GLY A 73 19.25 9.50 -5.49
N LYS A 74 19.30 9.44 -4.15
CA LYS A 74 19.21 8.23 -3.35
C LYS A 74 18.12 8.33 -2.29
N VAL A 75 17.67 7.16 -1.85
CA VAL A 75 16.74 6.97 -0.73
C VAL A 75 17.51 6.30 0.40
N PHE A 76 17.45 6.89 1.58
CA PHE A 76 18.06 6.40 2.82
C PHE A 76 16.97 6.11 3.85
N GLY A 77 17.32 5.42 4.94
CA GLY A 77 16.49 5.48 6.13
C GLY A 77 16.51 6.90 6.71
N ALA A 78 15.41 7.35 7.30
CA ALA A 78 15.38 8.60 8.05
C ALA A 78 15.66 8.36 9.55
N VAL A 79 16.52 9.19 10.12
CA VAL A 79 16.68 9.35 11.58
C VAL A 79 16.31 10.77 11.95
N TYR A 80 15.62 10.94 13.07
CA TYR A 80 15.15 12.23 13.53
C TYR A 80 15.81 12.59 14.85
N THR A 81 16.69 13.59 14.84
CA THR A 81 17.42 14.07 16.01
C THR A 81 16.75 15.31 16.60
N ASP A 82 16.76 15.42 17.93
CA ASP A 82 16.23 16.60 18.62
C ASP A 82 17.12 17.81 18.33
N THR A 83 16.51 18.95 17.97
CA THR A 83 17.25 20.21 17.70
C THR A 83 16.87 21.31 18.69
N TYR A 84 15.65 21.85 18.60
CA TYR A 84 15.14 22.87 19.52
C TYR A 84 13.62 22.71 19.70
N LEU A 85 13.12 22.95 20.92
CA LEU A 85 11.71 23.05 21.32
C LEU A 85 10.68 22.35 20.40
N LEU A 86 10.49 21.05 20.62
CA LEU A 86 9.55 20.19 19.88
C LEU A 86 9.78 20.14 18.35
N ILE A 87 10.99 20.42 17.87
CA ILE A 87 11.40 20.24 16.47
C ILE A 87 12.50 19.18 16.40
N ARG A 88 12.34 18.26 15.45
CA ARG A 88 13.36 17.28 15.09
C ARG A 88 13.86 17.49 13.68
N GLN A 89 15.14 17.29 13.47
CA GLN A 89 15.78 17.36 12.17
C GLN A 89 15.95 15.95 11.60
N ALA A 90 15.57 15.80 10.33
CA ALA A 90 15.75 14.57 9.59
C ALA A 90 17.19 14.46 9.08
N GLY A 91 17.79 13.29 9.23
CA GLY A 91 19.08 12.94 8.64
C GLY A 91 19.04 11.57 7.97
N PRO A 92 19.93 11.32 7.00
CA PRO A 92 20.06 10.03 6.36
C PRO A 92 20.72 9.00 7.29
N VAL A 93 20.29 7.74 7.20
CA VAL A 93 20.99 6.61 7.81
C VAL A 93 21.15 5.46 6.82
N GLY A 94 22.32 4.81 6.91
CA GLY A 94 22.67 3.65 6.08
C GLY A 94 23.37 4.01 4.77
N VAL A 95 23.57 2.98 3.94
CA VAL A 95 24.18 3.07 2.60
C VAL A 95 23.24 3.76 1.62
N GLY A 96 21.93 3.56 1.82
CA GLY A 96 20.89 4.02 0.91
C GLY A 96 20.87 3.26 -0.42
N MET A 97 19.89 3.60 -1.25
CA MET A 97 19.66 2.99 -2.55
C MET A 97 19.45 4.07 -3.61
N ALA A 98 19.81 3.80 -4.86
CA ALA A 98 19.53 4.72 -5.96
C ALA A 98 18.01 4.89 -6.12
N TYR A 99 17.54 6.14 -6.23
CA TYR A 99 16.11 6.45 -6.32
C TYR A 99 15.45 5.76 -7.51
N GLU A 100 16.10 5.73 -8.68
CA GLU A 100 15.56 5.04 -9.86
C GLU A 100 15.41 3.53 -9.67
N GLU A 101 16.33 2.91 -8.92
CA GLU A 101 16.24 1.49 -8.59
C GLU A 101 15.09 1.23 -7.62
N VAL A 102 14.98 2.03 -6.55
CA VAL A 102 13.85 1.96 -5.61
C VAL A 102 12.53 2.18 -6.33
N ARG A 103 12.45 3.19 -7.20
CA ARG A 103 11.28 3.53 -8.01
C ARG A 103 10.84 2.35 -8.86
N LYS A 104 11.78 1.71 -9.56
CA LYS A 104 11.49 0.52 -10.38
C LYS A 104 10.90 -0.61 -9.53
N LEU A 105 11.55 -0.95 -8.41
CA LEU A 105 11.13 -2.06 -7.54
C LEU A 105 9.78 -1.79 -6.87
N VAL A 106 9.53 -0.55 -6.46
CA VAL A 106 8.25 -0.14 -5.87
C VAL A 106 7.12 -0.20 -6.90
N LEU A 107 7.36 0.24 -8.13
CA LEU A 107 6.38 0.15 -9.21
C LEU A 107 6.07 -1.31 -9.57
N GLU A 108 7.09 -2.19 -9.61
CA GLU A 108 6.91 -3.63 -9.79
C GLU A 108 6.02 -4.22 -8.68
N ALA A 109 6.36 -3.97 -7.41
CA ALA A 109 5.58 -4.47 -6.28
C ALA A 109 4.14 -3.92 -6.25
N ARG A 110 3.93 -2.66 -6.65
CA ARG A 110 2.60 -2.07 -6.77
C ARG A 110 1.78 -2.70 -7.89
N ALA A 111 2.39 -2.95 -9.04
CA ALA A 111 1.71 -3.61 -10.16
C ALA A 111 1.24 -5.03 -9.77
N GLU A 112 2.07 -5.81 -9.09
CA GLU A 112 1.68 -7.14 -8.58
C GLU A 112 0.54 -7.06 -7.56
N TYR A 113 0.58 -6.06 -6.69
CA TYR A 113 -0.48 -5.83 -5.72
C TYR A 113 -1.79 -5.43 -6.40
N ASP A 114 -1.75 -4.50 -7.35
CA ASP A 114 -2.91 -4.08 -8.14
C ASP A 114 -3.51 -5.24 -8.94
N GLU A 115 -2.68 -6.11 -9.54
CA GLU A 115 -3.13 -7.33 -10.22
C GLU A 115 -3.84 -8.28 -9.24
N THR A 116 -3.30 -8.42 -8.02
CA THR A 116 -3.93 -9.23 -6.97
C THR A 116 -5.31 -8.68 -6.59
N VAL A 117 -5.43 -7.35 -6.44
CA VAL A 117 -6.70 -6.68 -6.14
C VAL A 117 -7.69 -6.85 -7.29
N LEU A 118 -7.25 -6.69 -8.54
CA LEU A 118 -8.07 -6.92 -9.72
C LEU A 118 -8.58 -8.37 -9.78
N LYS A 119 -7.71 -9.34 -9.54
CA LYS A 119 -8.09 -10.76 -9.49
C LYS A 119 -9.16 -11.01 -8.43
N LYS A 120 -9.05 -10.36 -7.25
CA LYS A 120 -10.08 -10.45 -6.21
C LYS A 120 -11.41 -9.83 -6.63
N ALA A 121 -11.36 -8.69 -7.32
CA ALA A 121 -12.56 -8.07 -7.89
C ALA A 121 -13.23 -9.00 -8.92
N LEU A 122 -12.46 -9.66 -9.79
CA LEU A 122 -12.99 -10.62 -10.76
C LEU A 122 -13.58 -11.88 -10.10
N GLN A 123 -12.94 -12.42 -9.05
CA GLN A 123 -13.48 -13.53 -8.27
C GLN A 123 -14.84 -13.21 -7.65
N LEU A 124 -15.08 -11.95 -7.26
CA LEU A 124 -16.38 -11.54 -6.74
C LEU A 124 -17.49 -11.77 -7.78
N LYS A 125 -17.23 -11.50 -9.06
CA LYS A 125 -18.20 -11.75 -10.15
C LYS A 125 -18.57 -13.23 -10.23
N GLU A 126 -17.58 -14.12 -10.20
CA GLU A 126 -17.80 -15.57 -10.24
C GLU A 126 -18.66 -16.03 -9.04
N SER A 127 -18.37 -15.53 -7.84
CA SER A 127 -19.16 -15.83 -6.65
C SER A 127 -20.60 -15.29 -6.72
N LEU A 128 -20.82 -14.13 -7.35
CA LEU A 128 -22.16 -13.59 -7.58
C LEU A 128 -22.95 -14.48 -8.55
N GLU A 129 -22.35 -14.88 -9.66
CA GLU A 129 -22.97 -15.78 -10.65
C GLU A 129 -23.27 -17.18 -10.08
N GLU A 130 -22.44 -17.68 -9.17
CA GLU A 130 -22.68 -18.93 -8.45
C GLU A 130 -23.86 -18.78 -7.49
N LEU A 131 -23.93 -17.68 -6.74
CA LEU A 131 -25.03 -17.40 -5.82
C LEU A 131 -26.37 -17.32 -6.57
N ASP A 132 -26.40 -16.65 -7.72
CA ASP A 132 -27.61 -16.59 -8.56
C ASP A 132 -28.08 -17.98 -9.00
N ARG A 133 -27.12 -18.85 -9.37
CA ARG A 133 -27.43 -20.23 -9.75
C ARG A 133 -28.00 -21.04 -8.59
N LEU A 134 -27.46 -20.87 -7.39
CA LEU A 134 -27.95 -21.57 -6.19
C LEU A 134 -29.33 -21.07 -5.75
N LEU A 135 -29.63 -19.79 -5.96
CA LEU A 135 -30.93 -19.19 -5.62
C LEU A 135 -32.03 -19.49 -6.66
N ASN A 136 -31.65 -19.91 -7.87
CA ASN A 136 -32.61 -20.38 -8.88
C ASN A 136 -33.31 -21.67 -8.40
N GLY A 137 -34.62 -21.58 -8.11
CA GLY A 137 -35.42 -22.69 -7.60
C GLY A 137 -35.97 -22.46 -6.19
N HIS A 138 -35.61 -21.35 -5.54
CA HIS A 138 -36.22 -20.91 -4.29
C HIS A 138 -37.61 -20.28 -4.52
N SER A 139 -38.30 -19.88 -3.44
CA SER A 139 -39.65 -19.32 -3.53
C SER A 139 -39.67 -18.03 -4.37
N PHE A 140 -40.82 -17.68 -4.95
CA PHE A 140 -40.96 -16.46 -5.75
C PHE A 140 -40.53 -15.18 -5.00
N ALA A 141 -40.78 -15.13 -3.68
CA ALA A 141 -40.35 -14.02 -2.83
C ALA A 141 -38.82 -13.95 -2.72
N ASP A 142 -38.16 -15.10 -2.55
CA ASP A 142 -36.71 -15.21 -2.47
C ASP A 142 -36.05 -14.85 -3.81
N CYS A 143 -36.60 -15.32 -4.92
CA CYS A 143 -36.11 -14.98 -6.26
C CYS A 143 -36.20 -13.47 -6.53
N LYS A 144 -37.27 -12.80 -6.05
CA LYS A 144 -37.43 -11.36 -6.24
C LYS A 144 -36.44 -10.55 -5.40
N LEU A 145 -36.20 -10.93 -4.15
CA LEU A 145 -35.19 -10.30 -3.30
C LEU A 145 -33.77 -10.55 -3.82
N ALA A 146 -33.48 -11.77 -4.28
CA ALA A 146 -32.21 -12.13 -4.92
C ALA A 146 -31.94 -11.28 -6.17
N SER A 147 -32.95 -11.08 -7.02
CA SER A 147 -32.83 -10.26 -8.24
C SER A 147 -32.52 -8.78 -7.94
N ILE A 148 -33.09 -8.22 -6.86
CA ILE A 148 -32.76 -6.84 -6.43
C ILE A 148 -31.32 -6.77 -5.92
N ALA A 149 -30.92 -7.70 -5.04
CA ALA A 149 -29.56 -7.76 -4.52
C ALA A 149 -28.53 -7.95 -5.66
N HIS A 150 -28.84 -8.79 -6.63
CA HIS A 150 -28.03 -9.01 -7.83
C HIS A 150 -27.77 -7.72 -8.60
N ALA A 151 -28.81 -6.94 -8.88
CA ALA A 151 -28.67 -5.70 -9.65
C ALA A 151 -27.75 -4.68 -8.95
N ASP A 152 -27.83 -4.58 -7.62
CA ASP A 152 -26.97 -3.67 -6.85
C ASP A 152 -25.53 -4.21 -6.73
N LEU A 153 -25.35 -5.52 -6.54
CA LEU A 153 -24.03 -6.15 -6.49
C LEU A 153 -23.29 -6.05 -7.83
N TYR A 154 -24.00 -6.21 -8.96
CA TYR A 154 -23.43 -6.03 -10.30
C TYR A 154 -22.99 -4.59 -10.56
N LYS A 155 -23.80 -3.59 -10.17
CA LYS A 155 -23.40 -2.18 -10.25
C LYS A 155 -22.17 -1.91 -9.38
N GLY A 156 -22.17 -2.41 -8.14
CA GLY A 156 -21.03 -2.28 -7.23
C GLY A 156 -19.75 -2.91 -7.80
N HIS A 157 -19.85 -4.10 -8.40
CA HIS A 157 -18.73 -4.76 -9.06
C HIS A 157 -18.21 -3.94 -10.26
N ALA A 158 -19.09 -3.41 -11.11
CA ALA A 158 -18.68 -2.57 -12.23
C ALA A 158 -17.94 -1.30 -11.77
N LEU A 159 -18.43 -0.65 -10.71
CA LEU A 159 -17.76 0.51 -10.11
C LEU A 159 -16.39 0.14 -9.50
N LEU A 160 -16.29 -1.02 -8.85
CA LEU A 160 -15.03 -1.53 -8.30
C LEU A 160 -14.00 -1.76 -9.41
N VAL A 161 -14.39 -2.45 -10.49
CA VAL A 161 -13.51 -2.69 -11.65
C VAL A 161 -13.09 -1.38 -12.31
N ALA A 162 -14.01 -0.42 -12.45
CA ALA A 162 -13.70 0.91 -12.99
C ALA A 162 -12.67 1.65 -12.13
N ALA A 163 -12.77 1.60 -10.79
CA ALA A 163 -11.81 2.21 -9.88
C ALA A 163 -10.42 1.55 -9.90
N LEU A 164 -10.33 0.31 -10.38
CA LEU A 164 -9.08 -0.44 -10.54
C LEU A 164 -8.49 -0.31 -11.95
N ASN A 165 -9.20 0.34 -12.88
CA ASN A 165 -8.72 0.52 -14.24
C ASN A 165 -7.53 1.50 -14.25
N PRO A 166 -6.35 1.10 -14.74
CA PRO A 166 -5.16 1.96 -14.77
C PRO A 166 -5.32 3.22 -15.64
N VAL A 167 -6.28 3.26 -16.58
CA VAL A 167 -6.56 4.46 -17.39
C VAL A 167 -7.21 5.59 -16.56
N ALA A 168 -7.78 5.26 -15.40
CA ALA A 168 -8.43 6.22 -14.50
C ALA A 168 -7.54 6.69 -13.33
N ARG A 169 -6.28 6.23 -13.24
CA ARG A 169 -5.30 6.59 -12.20
C ARG A 169 -4.12 7.38 -12.78
#